data_AF-A0A3D4TVT9-F1
#
_entry.id   AF-A0A3D4TVT9-F1
#
_cell.length_a   1.000
_cell.length_b   1.000
_cell.length_c   1.000
_cell.angle_alpha   90.00
_cell.angle_beta   90.00
_cell.angle_gamma   90.00
#
_symmetry.space_group_name_H-M   'P 1'
#
loop_
_entity.id
_entity.type
_entity.pdbx_description
1 polymer ?
#
loop_
_entity_poly.entity_id
_entity_poly.type
_entity_poly.pdbx_seq_one_letter_code
_entity_poly.pdbx_strand_id
1 'polypeptide(L)'
;MSIDLIYSEYKRLVERYDKLLDSTFEDFKLYGVLGSIFTIIGILEKNGIKIFNDQGDTKLYFFLMLLMVFIIAIIAFRDLIKQTYLVHLSYNIKQYEQLIKDAFVKVNTRYEIFNLRDSWAKKYFRLTRIAYTGFLIVFFIPILCLPLYFFSSKDSIPYGIALSLIISFVISVYLVMISFIFKKALENEGK
;
A
#
# COMPACT_ATOMS: atom_id res chain seq x y z
N MET A 1 -6.57 0.09 -37.52
CA MET A 1 -6.76 0.97 -36.35
C MET A 1 -5.99 2.26 -36.63
N SER A 2 -6.60 3.44 -36.53
CA SER A 2 -5.88 4.70 -36.80
C SER A 2 -4.91 5.03 -35.67
N ILE A 3 -3.78 5.66 -35.99
CA ILE A 3 -2.75 6.06 -35.01
C ILE A 3 -3.35 7.01 -33.95
N ASP A 4 -4.28 7.87 -34.35
CA ASP A 4 -4.99 8.78 -33.45
C ASP A 4 -5.81 8.03 -32.39
N LEU A 5 -6.41 6.89 -32.76
CA LEU A 5 -7.17 6.05 -31.84
C LEU A 5 -6.23 5.34 -30.84
N ILE A 6 -5.06 4.90 -31.30
CA ILE A 6 -4.02 4.30 -30.44
C ILE A 6 -3.46 5.34 -29.47
N TYR A 7 -3.18 6.56 -29.95
CA TYR A 7 -2.63 7.64 -29.13
C TYR A 7 -3.64 8.16 -28.10
N SER A 8 -4.91 8.31 -28.46
CA SER A 8 -5.97 8.71 -27.52
C SER A 8 -6.18 7.68 -26.42
N GLU A 9 -6.14 6.39 -26.75
CA GLU A 9 -6.24 5.31 -25.77
C GLU A 9 -5.00 5.23 -24.85
N TYR A 10 -3.81 5.43 -25.42
CA TYR A 10 -2.58 5.59 -24.64
C TYR A 10 -2.72 6.72 -23.62
N LYS A 11 -3.12 7.93 -24.05
CA LYS A 11 -3.29 9.10 -23.17
C LYS A 11 -4.31 8.83 -22.07
N ARG A 12 -5.45 8.21 -22.42
CA ARG A 12 -6.49 7.80 -21.46
C ARG A 12 -5.95 6.87 -20.37
N LEU A 13 -5.11 5.91 -20.74
CA LEU A 13 -4.50 4.97 -19.80
C LEU A 13 -3.45 5.65 -18.91
N VAL A 14 -2.66 6.58 -19.46
CA VAL A 14 -1.70 7.37 -18.67
C VAL A 14 -2.41 8.22 -17.63
N GLU A 15 -3.42 9.00 -18.01
CA GLU A 15 -4.18 9.83 -17.07
C GLU A 15 -4.83 9.00 -15.96
N ARG A 16 -5.30 7.79 -16.29
CA ARG A 16 -5.88 6.87 -15.30
C ARG A 16 -4.81 6.31 -14.36
N TYR A 17 -3.62 6.00 -14.89
CA TYR A 17 -2.48 5.54 -14.11
C TYR A 17 -2.04 6.60 -13.07
N ASP A 18 -1.91 7.87 -13.50
CA ASP A 18 -1.50 8.97 -12.63
C ASP A 18 -2.53 9.22 -11.51
N LYS A 19 -3.84 9.24 -11.85
CA LYS A 19 -4.91 9.36 -10.84
C LYS A 19 -4.88 8.24 -9.79
N LEU A 20 -4.55 7.02 -10.20
CA LEU A 20 -4.44 5.89 -9.29
C LEU A 20 -3.26 6.04 -8.34
N LEU A 21 -2.11 6.51 -8.84
CA LEU A 21 -0.94 6.82 -8.02
C LEU A 21 -1.24 7.87 -6.96
N ASP A 22 -1.86 8.99 -7.35
CA ASP A 22 -2.24 10.05 -6.41
C ASP A 22 -3.17 9.53 -5.32
N SER A 23 -4.14 8.70 -5.69
CA SER A 23 -5.10 8.11 -4.73
C SER A 23 -4.44 7.17 -3.71
N THR A 24 -3.29 6.56 -4.03
CA THR A 24 -2.55 5.71 -3.09
C THR A 24 -1.86 6.57 -2.03
N PHE A 25 -1.33 7.74 -2.40
CA PHE A 25 -0.76 8.69 -1.43
C PHE A 25 -1.79 9.25 -0.45
N GLU A 26 -3.04 9.43 -0.88
CA GLU A 26 -4.13 9.85 0.02
C GLU A 26 -4.44 8.79 1.08
N ASP A 27 -4.46 7.51 0.70
CA ASP A 27 -4.68 6.41 1.65
C ASP A 27 -3.55 6.34 2.72
N PHE A 28 -2.31 6.72 2.37
CA PHE A 28 -1.20 6.83 3.33
C PHE A 28 -1.46 7.85 4.45
N LYS A 29 -2.13 8.96 4.15
CA LYS A 29 -2.44 9.99 5.15
C LYS A 29 -3.40 9.45 6.22
N LEU A 30 -4.33 8.58 5.83
CA LEU A 30 -5.28 7.97 6.77
C LEU A 30 -4.58 7.13 7.84
N TYR A 31 -3.55 6.36 7.46
CA TYR A 31 -2.77 5.58 8.44
C TYR A 31 -2.04 6.48 9.44
N GLY A 32 -1.48 7.60 8.99
CA GLY A 32 -0.82 8.58 9.86
C GLY A 32 -1.78 9.22 10.87
N VAL A 33 -2.99 9.58 10.45
CA VAL A 33 -4.02 10.14 11.33
C VAL A 33 -4.44 9.14 12.41
N LEU A 34 -4.66 7.87 12.04
CA LEU A 34 -5.01 6.81 12.99
C LEU A 34 -3.92 6.61 14.05
N GLY A 35 -2.64 6.55 13.66
CA GLY A 35 -1.52 6.45 14.61
C GLY A 35 -1.39 7.66 15.55
N SER A 36 -1.72 8.85 15.05
CA SER A 36 -1.71 10.09 15.83
C SER A 36 -2.79 10.07 16.93
N ILE A 37 -3.99 9.61 16.60
CA ILE A 37 -5.11 9.50 17.54
C ILE A 37 -4.74 8.56 18.71
N PHE A 38 -4.15 7.39 18.44
CA PHE A 38 -3.72 6.47 19.49
C PHE A 38 -2.63 7.05 20.40
N THR A 39 -1.69 7.78 19.82
CA THR A 39 -0.63 8.44 20.60
C THR A 39 -1.23 9.47 21.55
N ILE A 40 -2.20 10.26 21.09
CA ILE A 40 -2.91 11.25 21.91
C ILE A 40 -3.72 10.56 23.02
N ILE A 41 -4.48 9.51 22.69
CA ILE A 41 -5.24 8.72 23.67
C ILE A 41 -4.32 8.16 24.75
N GLY A 42 -3.18 7.56 24.36
CA GLY A 42 -2.20 7.02 25.29
C GLY A 42 -1.56 8.09 26.19
N ILE A 43 -1.28 9.28 25.66
CA ILE A 43 -0.75 10.41 26.45
C ILE A 43 -1.81 10.93 27.44
N LEU A 44 -3.06 11.05 27.02
CA LEU A 44 -4.16 11.52 27.87
C LEU A 44 -4.43 10.57 29.03
N GLU A 45 -4.47 9.25 28.77
CA GLU A 45 -4.60 8.24 29.82
C GLU A 45 -3.43 8.27 30.81
N LYS A 46 -2.19 8.45 30.32
CA LYS A 46 -1.01 8.58 31.18
C LYS A 46 -1.06 9.81 32.09
N ASN A 47 -1.71 10.89 31.65
CA ASN A 47 -1.89 12.12 32.41
C ASN A 47 -3.13 12.10 33.33
N GLY A 48 -3.73 10.93 33.55
CA GLY A 48 -4.86 10.77 34.48
C GLY A 48 -6.22 11.19 33.92
N ILE A 49 -6.29 11.59 32.64
CA ILE A 49 -7.55 11.82 31.94
C ILE A 49 -8.07 10.45 31.50
N LYS A 50 -8.89 9.83 32.35
CA LYS A 50 -9.56 8.57 32.04
C LYS A 50 -10.63 8.83 30.98
N ILE A 51 -10.33 8.46 29.74
CA ILE A 51 -11.29 8.49 28.63
C ILE A 51 -12.32 7.35 28.80
N PHE A 52 -11.95 6.28 29.50
CA PHE A 52 -12.80 5.13 29.81
C PHE A 52 -12.57 4.65 31.26
N ASN A 53 -13.51 3.89 31.83
CA ASN A 53 -13.63 3.49 33.24
C ASN A 53 -12.98 2.11 33.55
N ASP A 54 -12.26 1.99 34.67
CA ASP A 54 -11.17 1.00 34.83
C ASP A 54 -11.50 -0.51 34.78
N GLN A 55 -12.75 -0.97 34.91
CA GLN A 55 -13.02 -2.41 35.14
C GLN A 55 -13.92 -3.09 34.10
N GLY A 56 -14.71 -2.33 33.32
CA GLY A 56 -15.55 -2.86 32.24
C GLY A 56 -14.88 -2.81 30.85
N ASP A 57 -13.80 -2.04 30.72
CA ASP A 57 -13.38 -1.52 29.43
C ASP A 57 -12.34 -2.35 28.69
N THR A 58 -11.64 -3.30 29.30
CA THR A 58 -10.58 -4.05 28.59
C THR A 58 -11.11 -4.83 27.38
N LYS A 59 -12.31 -5.40 27.48
CA LYS A 59 -12.99 -6.06 26.35
C LYS A 59 -13.40 -5.05 25.27
N LEU A 60 -13.84 -3.86 25.68
CA LEU A 60 -14.21 -2.77 24.78
C LEU A 60 -12.96 -2.23 24.05
N TYR A 61 -11.84 -2.03 24.74
CA TYR A 61 -10.56 -1.68 24.14
C TYR A 61 -10.07 -2.74 23.16
N PHE A 62 -10.19 -4.02 23.53
CA PHE A 62 -9.85 -5.12 22.64
C PHE A 62 -10.70 -5.09 21.37
N PHE A 63 -12.02 -4.92 21.51
CA PHE A 63 -12.93 -4.82 20.38
C PHE A 63 -12.64 -3.60 19.49
N LEU A 64 -12.37 -2.44 20.09
CA LEU A 64 -12.02 -1.21 19.36
C LEU A 64 -10.69 -1.36 18.61
N MET A 65 -9.66 -1.93 19.25
CA MET A 65 -8.39 -2.22 18.59
C MET A 65 -8.56 -3.24 17.46
N LEU A 66 -9.37 -4.29 17.68
CA LEU A 66 -9.67 -5.28 16.65
C LEU A 66 -10.37 -4.66 15.44
N LEU A 67 -11.37 -3.80 15.68
CA LEU A 67 -12.09 -3.09 14.64
C LEU A 67 -11.17 -2.16 13.84
N MET A 68 -10.24 -1.47 14.51
CA MET A 68 -9.20 -0.68 13.85
C MET A 68 -8.26 -1.52 12.99
N VAL A 69 -7.80 -2.67 13.50
CA VAL A 69 -6.98 -3.62 12.72
C VAL A 69 -7.74 -4.07 11.47
N PHE A 70 -9.06 -4.30 11.58
CA PHE A 70 -9.89 -4.67 10.44
C PHE A 70 -10.01 -3.55 9.40
N ILE A 71 -10.22 -2.30 9.83
CA ILE A 71 -10.24 -1.13 8.93
C ILE A 71 -8.90 -0.98 8.21
N ILE A 72 -7.79 -1.05 8.96
CA ILE A 72 -6.43 -0.98 8.42
C ILE A 72 -6.21 -2.10 7.40
N ALA A 73 -6.66 -3.33 7.71
CA ALA A 73 -6.57 -4.45 6.79
C ALA A 73 -7.34 -4.18 5.49
N ILE A 74 -8.58 -3.68 5.57
CA ILE A 74 -9.38 -3.35 4.37
C ILE A 74 -8.65 -2.32 3.50
N ILE A 75 -8.13 -1.25 4.10
CA ILE A 75 -7.40 -0.21 3.35
C ILE A 75 -6.15 -0.82 2.72
N ALA A 76 -5.43 -1.70 3.43
CA ALA A 76 -4.23 -2.36 2.92
C ALA A 76 -4.56 -3.28 1.73
N PHE A 77 -5.59 -4.12 1.84
CA PHE A 77 -6.04 -4.98 0.73
C PHE A 77 -6.58 -4.18 -0.46
N ARG A 78 -7.26 -3.05 -0.22
CA ARG A 78 -7.64 -2.12 -1.29
C ARG A 78 -6.42 -1.57 -2.02
N ASP A 79 -5.36 -1.22 -1.30
CA ASP A 79 -4.11 -0.78 -1.91
C ASP A 79 -3.45 -1.89 -2.74
N LEU A 80 -3.47 -3.16 -2.29
CA LEU A 80 -2.99 -4.30 -3.10
C LEU A 80 -3.74 -4.41 -4.44
N ILE A 81 -5.05 -4.19 -4.44
CA ILE A 81 -5.86 -4.18 -5.67
C ILE A 81 -5.43 -3.04 -6.58
N LYS A 82 -5.22 -1.83 -6.03
CA LYS A 82 -4.72 -0.68 -6.79
C LYS A 82 -3.34 -0.95 -7.40
N GLN A 83 -2.40 -1.48 -6.61
CA GLN A 83 -1.07 -1.83 -7.08
C GLN A 83 -1.11 -2.90 -8.18
N THR A 84 -1.96 -3.92 -8.04
CA THR A 84 -2.17 -4.94 -9.07
C THR A 84 -2.69 -4.30 -10.37
N TYR A 85 -3.64 -3.37 -10.26
CA TYR A 85 -4.20 -2.68 -11.42
C TYR A 85 -3.19 -1.72 -12.06
N LEU A 86 -2.35 -1.05 -11.28
CA LEU A 86 -1.24 -0.22 -11.78
C LEU A 86 -0.24 -1.05 -12.60
N VAL A 87 0.12 -2.25 -12.14
CA VAL A 87 0.96 -3.20 -12.90
C VAL A 87 0.30 -3.56 -14.24
N HIS A 88 -1.01 -3.81 -14.24
CA HIS A 88 -1.72 -4.13 -15.46
C HIS A 88 -1.76 -2.94 -16.44
N LEU A 89 -2.05 -1.74 -15.94
CA LEU A 89 -2.04 -0.52 -16.73
C LEU A 89 -0.66 -0.24 -17.33
N SER A 90 0.42 -0.38 -16.56
CA SER A 90 1.78 -0.16 -17.06
C SER A 90 2.13 -1.10 -18.20
N TYR A 91 1.69 -2.36 -18.15
CA TYR A 91 1.88 -3.31 -19.25
C TYR A 91 1.14 -2.87 -20.51
N ASN A 92 -0.14 -2.53 -20.42
CA ASN A 92 -0.93 -2.11 -21.58
C ASN A 92 -0.40 -0.82 -22.21
N ILE A 93 -0.02 0.14 -21.37
CA ILE A 93 0.60 1.39 -21.79
C ILE A 93 1.87 1.12 -22.60
N LYS A 94 2.71 0.17 -22.16
CA LYS A 94 3.93 -0.22 -22.88
C LYS A 94 3.62 -0.82 -24.25
N GLN A 95 2.59 -1.66 -24.35
CA GLN A 95 2.13 -2.21 -25.63
C GLN A 95 1.68 -1.10 -26.59
N TYR A 96 0.90 -0.13 -26.09
CA TYR A 96 0.49 1.03 -26.91
C TYR A 96 1.68 1.91 -27.31
N GLU A 97 2.66 2.11 -26.43
CA GLU A 97 3.88 2.85 -26.72
C GLU A 97 4.71 2.14 -27.82
N GLN A 98 4.79 0.81 -27.80
CA GLN A 98 5.41 0.02 -28.87
C GLN A 98 4.65 0.15 -30.20
N LEU A 99 3.32 0.05 -30.19
CA LEU A 99 2.50 0.24 -31.39
C LEU A 99 2.66 1.63 -32.00
N ILE A 100 2.76 2.66 -31.16
CA ILE A 100 3.06 4.03 -31.61
C ILE A 100 4.47 4.09 -32.21
N LYS A 101 5.49 3.55 -31.52
CA LYS A 101 6.86 3.48 -32.05
C LYS A 101 6.90 2.81 -33.41
N ASP A 102 6.30 1.64 -33.58
CA ASP A 102 6.29 0.88 -34.84
C ASP A 102 5.60 1.65 -35.98
N ALA A 103 4.55 2.40 -35.66
CA ALA A 103 3.89 3.28 -36.61
C ALA A 103 4.79 4.45 -37.05
N PHE A 104 5.59 5.01 -36.14
CA PHE A 104 6.51 6.13 -36.42
C PHE A 104 7.89 5.70 -36.95
N VAL A 105 8.37 4.48 -36.69
CA VAL A 105 9.63 3.94 -37.23
C VAL A 105 9.54 3.73 -38.75
N LYS A 106 8.34 3.52 -39.31
CA LYS A 106 8.10 3.63 -40.76
C LYS A 106 8.38 5.04 -41.31
N VAL A 107 8.46 6.05 -40.45
CA VAL A 107 8.76 7.46 -40.74
C VAL A 107 10.14 7.82 -40.15
N ASN A 108 11.15 7.00 -40.45
CA ASN A 108 12.59 7.25 -40.38
C ASN A 108 13.09 8.44 -39.51
N THR A 109 12.87 8.41 -38.20
CA THR A 109 13.53 9.35 -37.27
C THR A 109 13.84 8.68 -35.93
N ARG A 110 15.08 8.85 -35.45
CA ARG A 110 15.55 8.37 -34.14
C ARG A 110 14.75 9.03 -33.02
N TYR A 111 13.78 8.31 -32.44
CA TYR A 111 13.00 8.83 -31.32
C TYR A 111 13.46 8.23 -29.99
N GLU A 112 14.41 8.90 -29.34
CA GLU A 112 14.77 8.69 -27.93
C GLU A 112 13.66 9.13 -26.95
N ILE A 113 12.64 9.85 -27.45
CA ILE A 113 11.57 10.47 -26.67
C ILE A 113 10.68 9.43 -25.95
N PHE A 114 10.61 8.19 -26.47
CA PHE A 114 9.79 7.12 -25.92
C PHE A 114 10.59 6.05 -25.14
N ASN A 115 11.86 6.30 -24.79
CA ASN A 115 12.67 5.36 -23.98
C ASN A 115 12.72 5.74 -22.48
N LEU A 116 12.24 6.92 -22.11
CA LEU A 116 12.27 7.40 -20.73
C LEU A 116 11.39 6.54 -19.79
N ARG A 117 10.25 6.04 -20.28
CA ARG A 117 9.26 5.37 -19.44
C ARG A 117 9.67 3.97 -18.97
N ASP A 118 10.42 3.23 -19.79
CA ASP A 118 10.89 1.87 -19.47
C ASP A 118 11.92 1.88 -18.32
N SER A 119 12.75 2.93 -18.26
CA SER A 119 13.68 3.16 -17.14
C SER A 119 12.95 3.61 -15.87
N TRP A 120 11.89 4.43 -16.03
CA TRP A 120 11.14 4.99 -14.92
C TRP A 120 10.26 3.96 -14.25
N ALA A 121 9.56 3.10 -15.00
CA ALA A 121 8.76 2.01 -14.45
C ALA A 121 9.63 1.01 -13.66
N LYS A 122 10.76 0.56 -14.22
CA LYS A 122 11.69 -0.35 -13.52
C LYS A 122 12.30 0.29 -12.27
N LYS A 123 12.67 1.57 -12.35
CA LYS A 123 13.24 2.32 -11.22
C LYS A 123 12.17 2.58 -10.15
N TYR A 124 10.93 2.87 -10.55
CA TYR A 124 9.78 3.00 -9.67
C TYR A 124 9.50 1.67 -8.97
N PHE A 125 9.32 0.55 -9.69
CA PHE A 125 9.09 -0.75 -9.05
C PHE A 125 10.20 -1.17 -8.08
N ARG A 126 11.48 -0.90 -8.42
CA ARG A 126 12.60 -1.22 -7.53
C ARG A 126 12.67 -0.29 -6.31
N LEU A 127 12.50 1.02 -6.50
CA LEU A 127 12.51 2.00 -5.40
C LEU A 127 11.29 1.83 -4.49
N THR A 128 10.11 1.66 -5.08
CA THR A 128 8.86 1.40 -4.37
C THR A 128 8.98 0.11 -3.58
N ARG A 129 9.53 -0.98 -4.14
CA ARG A 129 9.78 -2.21 -3.36
C ARG A 129 10.68 -1.96 -2.15
N ILE A 130 11.82 -1.27 -2.31
CA ILE A 130 12.77 -1.04 -1.20
C ILE A 130 12.17 -0.10 -0.15
N ALA A 131 11.61 1.03 -0.57
CA ALA A 131 10.99 2.01 0.31
C ALA A 131 9.79 1.40 1.05
N TYR A 132 8.99 0.60 0.36
CA TYR A 132 7.83 -0.06 0.93
C TYR A 132 8.21 -1.17 1.92
N THR A 133 9.23 -1.98 1.61
CA THR A 133 9.74 -3.01 2.53
C THR A 133 10.38 -2.37 3.78
N GLY A 134 11.15 -1.30 3.60
CA GLY A 134 11.76 -0.55 4.70
C GLY A 134 10.71 0.14 5.58
N PHE A 135 9.71 0.76 4.96
CA PHE A 135 8.56 1.34 5.66
C PHE A 135 7.81 0.27 6.48
N LEU A 136 7.51 -0.87 5.88
CA LEU A 136 6.85 -1.97 6.58
C LEU A 136 7.64 -2.44 7.78
N ILE A 137 8.96 -2.64 7.69
CA ILE A 137 9.77 -3.09 8.83
C ILE A 137 9.75 -2.08 9.98
N VAL A 138 9.90 -0.78 9.69
CA VAL A 138 9.93 0.28 10.71
C VAL A 138 8.58 0.42 11.41
N PHE A 139 7.47 0.28 10.69
CA PHE A 139 6.13 0.38 11.25
C PHE A 139 5.61 -0.95 11.84
N PHE A 140 6.13 -2.10 11.41
CA PHE A 140 5.71 -3.42 11.88
C PHE A 140 6.02 -3.65 13.36
N ILE A 141 7.23 -3.30 13.79
CA ILE A 141 7.68 -3.53 15.17
C ILE A 141 6.78 -2.78 16.17
N PRO A 142 6.53 -1.46 16.03
CA PRO A 142 5.61 -0.74 16.90
C PRO A 142 4.19 -1.30 16.86
N ILE A 143 3.65 -1.61 15.69
CA ILE A 143 2.26 -2.10 15.55
C ILE A 143 2.06 -3.45 16.25
N LEU A 144 3.09 -4.32 16.26
CA LEU A 144 3.02 -5.63 16.90
C LEU A 144 3.27 -5.56 18.41
N CYS A 145 4.13 -4.64 18.86
CA CYS A 145 4.49 -4.48 20.28
C CYS A 145 3.52 -3.59 21.07
N LEU A 146 2.85 -2.62 20.45
CA LEU A 146 1.93 -1.69 21.11
C LEU A 146 0.76 -2.39 21.83
N PRO A 147 0.06 -3.36 21.20
CA PRO A 147 -1.00 -4.11 21.88
C PRO A 147 -0.47 -4.86 23.09
N LEU A 148 0.69 -5.52 22.98
CA LEU A 148 1.30 -6.24 24.10
C LEU A 148 1.64 -5.29 25.25
N TYR A 149 2.21 -4.12 24.96
CA TYR A 149 2.51 -3.12 25.97
C TYR A 149 1.24 -2.61 26.67
N PHE A 150 0.21 -2.27 25.90
CA PHE A 150 -1.05 -1.71 26.41
C PHE A 150 -1.85 -2.72 27.25
N PHE A 151 -1.94 -3.99 26.84
CA PHE A 151 -2.69 -5.00 27.59
C PHE A 151 -1.88 -5.58 28.77
N SER A 152 -0.55 -5.52 28.72
CA SER A 152 0.32 -5.87 29.85
C SER A 152 0.14 -4.90 31.02
N SER A 153 0.00 -3.59 30.75
CA SER A 153 -0.25 -2.60 31.82
C SER A 153 -1.63 -2.70 32.46
N LYS A 154 -2.55 -3.49 31.90
CA LYS A 154 -3.91 -3.75 32.40
C LYS A 154 -4.11 -5.18 32.91
N ASP A 155 -3.03 -5.89 33.24
CA ASP A 155 -3.03 -7.31 33.69
C ASP A 155 -3.83 -8.26 32.77
N SER A 156 -3.91 -7.92 31.49
CA SER A 156 -4.81 -8.53 30.51
C SER A 156 -4.04 -9.09 29.32
N ILE A 157 -2.88 -9.68 29.60
CA ILE A 157 -1.90 -10.23 28.65
C ILE A 157 -2.52 -11.11 27.55
N PRO A 158 -3.50 -12.00 27.81
CA PRO A 158 -4.08 -12.84 26.76
C PRO A 158 -4.68 -12.04 25.59
N TYR A 159 -5.29 -10.89 25.85
CA TYR A 159 -5.85 -10.01 24.81
C TYR A 159 -4.77 -9.36 23.96
N GLY A 160 -3.65 -8.95 24.59
CA GLY A 160 -2.48 -8.43 23.88
C GLY A 160 -1.86 -9.47 22.97
N ILE A 161 -1.68 -10.71 23.46
CA ILE A 161 -1.17 -11.83 22.66
C ILE A 161 -2.09 -12.11 21.47
N ALA A 162 -3.41 -12.22 21.71
CA ALA A 162 -4.38 -12.48 20.66
C ALA A 162 -4.35 -11.39 19.56
N LEU A 163 -4.33 -10.11 19.93
CA LEU A 163 -4.22 -9.02 18.96
C LEU A 163 -2.91 -9.04 18.17
N SER A 164 -1.78 -9.26 18.84
CA SER A 164 -0.49 -9.33 18.14
C SER A 164 -0.42 -10.52 17.17
N LEU A 165 -1.04 -11.66 17.50
CA LEU A 165 -1.17 -12.79 16.57
C LEU A 165 -2.05 -12.45 15.36
N ILE A 166 -3.19 -11.79 15.56
CA ILE A 166 -4.09 -11.35 14.48
C ILE A 166 -3.36 -10.37 13.56
N ILE A 167 -2.71 -9.36 14.13
CA ILE A 167 -1.91 -8.37 13.39
C ILE A 167 -0.81 -9.06 12.60
N SER A 168 -0.06 -9.97 13.22
CA SER A 168 0.99 -10.74 12.56
C SER A 168 0.45 -11.54 11.38
N PHE A 169 -0.71 -12.18 11.54
CA PHE A 169 -1.37 -12.93 10.47
C PHE A 169 -1.77 -12.01 9.31
N VAL A 170 -2.48 -10.91 9.58
CA VAL A 170 -2.92 -9.95 8.55
C VAL A 170 -1.72 -9.42 7.76
N ILE A 171 -0.65 -9.04 8.45
CA ILE A 171 0.55 -8.49 7.82
C ILE A 171 1.29 -9.57 7.02
N SER A 172 1.38 -10.80 7.54
CA SER A 172 2.01 -11.91 6.81
C SER A 172 1.28 -12.20 5.50
N VAL A 173 -0.05 -12.27 5.52
CA VAL A 173 -0.88 -12.44 4.31
C VAL A 173 -0.63 -11.29 3.33
N TYR A 174 -0.62 -10.06 3.83
CA TYR A 174 -0.36 -8.86 3.04
C TYR A 174 1.02 -8.90 2.35
N LEU A 175 2.07 -9.25 3.09
CA LEU A 175 3.45 -9.37 2.59
C LEU A 175 3.61 -10.47 1.53
N VAL A 176 2.94 -11.61 1.72
CA VAL A 176 2.94 -12.69 0.73
C VAL A 176 2.25 -12.22 -0.55
N MET A 177 1.10 -11.58 -0.44
CA MET A 177 0.35 -11.07 -1.60
C MET A 177 1.12 -10.01 -2.37
N ILE A 178 1.74 -9.05 -1.69
CA ILE A 178 2.52 -8.00 -2.38
C ILE A 178 3.76 -8.58 -3.06
N SER A 179 4.43 -9.55 -2.42
CA SER A 179 5.58 -10.24 -3.00
C SER A 179 5.17 -11.01 -4.26
N PHE A 180 4.00 -11.65 -4.25
CA PHE A 180 3.45 -12.32 -5.42
C PHE A 180 3.15 -11.34 -6.56
N ILE A 181 2.53 -10.20 -6.28
CA ILE A 181 2.25 -9.14 -7.27
C ILE A 181 3.55 -8.64 -7.89
N PHE A 182 4.55 -8.29 -7.07
CA PHE A 182 5.84 -7.81 -7.59
C PHE A 182 6.58 -8.88 -8.39
N LYS A 183 6.55 -10.14 -7.96
CA LYS A 183 7.17 -11.25 -8.71
C LYS A 183 6.52 -11.40 -10.09
N LYS A 184 5.19 -11.41 -10.14
CA LYS A 184 4.43 -11.53 -11.40
C LYS A 184 4.62 -10.32 -12.32
N ALA A 185 4.75 -9.12 -11.76
CA ALA A 185 5.08 -7.91 -12.50
C ALA A 185 6.45 -8.05 -13.21
N LEU A 186 7.47 -8.53 -12.50
CA LEU A 186 8.81 -8.73 -13.04
C LEU A 186 8.87 -9.84 -14.11
N GLU A 187 8.14 -10.94 -13.93
CA GLU A 187 8.06 -12.02 -14.92
C GLU A 187 7.42 -11.57 -16.24
N ASN A 188 6.42 -10.68 -16.17
CA ASN A 188 5.77 -10.12 -17.35
C ASN A 188 6.62 -9.06 -18.09
N GLU A 189 7.64 -8.49 -17.45
CA GLU A 189 8.58 -7.53 -18.09
C GLU A 189 9.79 -8.21 -18.76
N GLY A 190 10.04 -9.50 -18.48
CA GLY A 190 11.15 -10.29 -19.04
C GLY A 190 10.81 -11.09 -20.30
N LYS A 191 9.58 -10.96 -20.81
CA LYS A 191 9.11 -11.50 -22.09
C LYS A 191 8.84 -10.35 -23.05
#